data_AF-A0A2D6XIA1-F1
#
_entry.id   AF-A0A2D6XIA1-F1
#
_cell.length_a   1.000
_cell.length_b   1.000
_cell.length_c   1.000
_cell.angle_alpha   90.00
_cell.angle_beta   90.00
_cell.angle_gamma   90.00
#
_symmetry.space_group_name_H-M   'P 1'
#
loop_
_entity.id
_entity.type
_entity.pdbx_description
1 polymer ?
#
loop_
_entity_poly.entity_id
_entity_poly.type
_entity_poly.pdbx_seq_one_letter_code
_entity_poly.pdbx_strand_id
1 'polypeptide(L)'
;MKFTIADKEFEIQPAKTRSVIAIEAKLGKSIAKMQEDFSFTDIVEIVAIALNQADPEVNRDWVEENTGVKDIEIFNGVITHFLAQTK
;
A
#
# COMPACT_ATOMS: atom_id res chain seq x y z
N MET A 1 9.34 -0.79 8.69
CA MET A 1 10.05 0.40 8.16
C MET A 1 9.14 1.60 8.37
N LYS A 2 9.70 2.77 8.70
CA LYS A 2 8.94 3.98 8.92
C LYS A 2 8.80 4.77 7.62
N PHE A 3 7.59 5.25 7.35
CA PHE A 3 7.28 6.10 6.20
C PHE A 3 6.52 7.32 6.69
N THR A 4 6.83 8.49 6.13
CA THR A 4 6.10 9.73 6.42
C THR A 4 5.19 10.06 5.26
N ILE A 5 3.88 10.17 5.51
CA ILE A 5 2.86 10.51 4.51
C ILE A 5 1.94 11.56 5.13
N ALA A 6 1.73 12.69 4.44
CA ALA A 6 0.90 13.79 4.91
C ALA A 6 1.21 14.20 6.37
N ASP A 7 2.50 14.37 6.67
CA ASP A 7 3.02 14.73 8.00
C ASP A 7 2.74 13.72 9.14
N LYS A 8 2.15 12.56 8.83
CA LYS A 8 2.03 11.41 9.75
C LYS A 8 3.14 10.39 9.51
N GLU A 9 3.67 9.84 10.60
CA GLU A 9 4.64 8.74 10.56
C GLU A 9 3.93 7.39 10.74
N PHE A 10 4.18 6.46 9.82
CA PHE A 10 3.61 5.12 9.84
C PHE A 10 4.71 4.07 9.96
N GLU A 11 4.58 3.19 10.95
CA GLU A 11 5.45 2.03 11.09
C GLU A 11 4.86 0.82 10.36
N ILE A 12 5.32 0.58 9.14
CA ILE A 12 4.81 -0.48 8.28
C ILE A 12 5.57 -1.78 8.53
N GLN A 13 4.81 -2.85 8.79
CA GLN A 13 5.33 -4.21 8.91
C GLN A 13 5.13 -4.97 7.60
N PRO A 14 6.03 -5.89 7.22
CA PRO A 14 5.82 -6.74 6.05
C PRO A 14 4.51 -7.54 6.15
N ALA A 15 3.80 -7.62 5.03
CA ALA A 15 2.58 -8.37 4.86
C ALA A 15 2.83 -9.85 5.16
N LYS A 16 1.99 -10.44 6.00
CA LYS A 16 1.94 -11.90 6.14
C LYS A 16 1.23 -12.50 4.93
N THR A 17 1.51 -13.77 4.61
CA THR A 17 0.89 -14.49 3.49
C THR A 17 -0.64 -14.38 3.47
N ARG A 18 -1.28 -14.40 4.64
CA ARG A 18 -2.74 -14.21 4.77
C ARG A 18 -3.21 -12.84 4.27
N SER A 19 -2.47 -11.78 4.55
CA SER A 19 -2.79 -10.42 4.10
C SER A 19 -2.65 -10.30 2.59
N VAL A 20 -1.60 -10.91 2.02
CA VAL A 20 -1.38 -10.95 0.56
C VAL A 20 -2.55 -11.63 -0.16
N ILE A 21 -2.99 -12.80 0.32
CA ILE A 21 -4.15 -13.51 -0.25
C ILE A 21 -5.43 -12.67 -0.15
N ALA A 22 -5.64 -11.98 0.97
CA ALA A 22 -6.82 -11.12 1.14
C ALA A 22 -6.81 -9.92 0.16
N ILE A 23 -5.63 -9.35 -0.11
CA ILE A 23 -5.46 -8.28 -1.10
C ILE A 23 -5.75 -8.80 -2.51
N GLU A 24 -5.18 -9.94 -2.91
CA GLU A 24 -5.45 -10.53 -4.23
C GLU A 24 -6.94 -10.86 -4.42
N ALA A 25 -7.59 -11.40 -3.38
CA ALA A 25 -9.03 -11.66 -3.39
C ALA A 25 -9.86 -10.37 -3.50
N LYS A 26 -9.43 -9.28 -2.85
CA LYS A 26 -10.11 -7.98 -2.88
C LYS A 26 -9.97 -7.30 -4.24
N LEU A 27 -8.79 -7.35 -4.83
CA LEU A 27 -8.47 -6.72 -6.12
C LEU A 27 -8.89 -7.59 -7.32
N GLY A 28 -9.08 -8.88 -7.12
CA GLY A 28 -9.32 -9.85 -8.20
C GLY A 28 -8.10 -10.02 -9.13
N LYS A 29 -6.92 -9.61 -8.67
CA LYS A 29 -5.67 -9.60 -9.44
C LYS A 29 -4.56 -10.23 -8.62
N SER A 30 -3.62 -10.88 -9.29
CA SER A 30 -2.44 -11.38 -8.60
C SER A 30 -1.41 -10.28 -8.40
N ILE A 31 -0.89 -10.16 -7.18
CA ILE A 31 0.21 -9.24 -6.84
C ILE A 31 1.47 -9.54 -7.66
N ALA A 32 1.64 -10.77 -8.14
CA ALA A 32 2.75 -11.13 -9.03
C ALA A 32 2.75 -10.35 -10.36
N LYS A 33 1.58 -9.82 -10.78
CA LYS A 33 1.41 -9.04 -12.01
C LYS A 33 1.30 -7.54 -11.77
N MET A 34 1.75 -7.06 -10.61
CA MET A 34 1.60 -5.65 -10.22
C MET A 34 2.23 -4.67 -11.20
N GLN A 35 3.31 -5.04 -11.90
CA GLN A 35 3.97 -4.16 -12.86
C GLN A 35 3.23 -4.04 -14.22
N GLU A 36 2.29 -4.94 -14.51
CA GLU A 36 1.60 -5.00 -15.81
C GLU A 36 0.11 -4.64 -15.70
N ASP A 37 -0.57 -5.13 -14.65
CA ASP A 37 -2.03 -5.14 -14.58
C ASP A 37 -2.62 -4.19 -13.53
N PHE A 38 -1.79 -3.53 -12.71
CA PHE A 38 -2.26 -2.68 -11.61
C PHE A 38 -2.36 -1.22 -12.04
N SER A 39 -3.54 -0.65 -11.78
CA SER A 39 -3.79 0.77 -11.93
C SER A 39 -3.28 1.55 -10.72
N PHE A 40 -3.21 2.88 -10.84
CA PHE A 40 -2.90 3.74 -9.70
C PHE A 40 -3.90 3.57 -8.55
N THR A 41 -5.18 3.30 -8.84
CA THR A 41 -6.19 3.00 -7.82
C THR A 41 -5.87 1.72 -7.05
N ASP A 42 -5.34 0.70 -7.73
CA ASP A 42 -4.92 -0.55 -7.06
C ASP A 42 -3.71 -0.31 -6.14
N ILE A 43 -2.77 0.56 -6.56
CA ILE A 43 -1.63 0.99 -5.74
C ILE A 43 -2.12 1.70 -4.48
N VAL A 44 -3.04 2.66 -4.61
CA VAL A 44 -3.63 3.39 -3.48
C VAL A 44 -4.33 2.44 -2.51
N GLU A 45 -5.06 1.45 -3.02
CA GLU A 45 -5.73 0.44 -2.19
C GLU A 45 -4.72 -0.41 -1.38
N ILE A 46 -3.62 -0.86 -2.00
CA ILE A 46 -2.56 -1.60 -1.30
C ILE A 46 -1.90 -0.73 -0.23
N VAL A 47 -1.58 0.53 -0.57
CA VAL A 47 -0.98 1.48 0.39
C VAL A 47 -1.94 1.69 1.55
N ALA A 48 -3.21 1.94 1.31
CA ALA A 48 -4.22 2.10 2.36
C ALA A 48 -4.26 0.87 3.29
N ILE A 49 -4.23 -0.34 2.75
CA ILE A 49 -4.18 -1.58 3.54
C ILE A 49 -2.88 -1.69 4.37
N ALA A 50 -1.76 -1.24 3.83
CA ALA A 50 -0.50 -1.21 4.55
C ALA A 50 -0.53 -0.19 5.70
N LEU A 51 -0.98 1.04 5.44
CA LEU A 51 -1.09 2.11 6.43
C LEU A 51 -2.11 1.77 7.52
N ASN A 52 -3.23 1.14 7.16
CA ASN A 52 -4.29 0.72 8.08
C ASN A 52 -3.78 -0.23 9.18
N GLN A 53 -2.71 -0.99 8.92
CA GLN A 53 -2.10 -1.85 9.94
C GLN A 53 -1.41 -1.07 11.05
N ALA A 54 -0.91 0.12 10.74
CA ALA A 54 -0.28 1.02 11.71
C ALA A 54 -1.29 1.97 12.35
N ASP A 55 -2.25 2.47 11.57
CA ASP A 55 -3.30 3.38 12.00
C ASP A 55 -4.65 2.96 11.40
N PRO A 56 -5.56 2.33 12.17
CA PRO A 56 -6.85 1.85 11.66
C PRO A 56 -7.77 2.94 11.12
N GLU A 57 -7.53 4.22 11.44
CA GLU A 57 -8.30 5.36 10.91
C GLU A 57 -7.90 5.70 9.46
N VAL A 58 -6.73 5.25 9.02
CA VAL A 58 -6.27 5.46 7.64
C VAL A 58 -6.88 4.40 6.74
N ASN A 59 -7.77 4.85 5.86
CA ASN A 59 -8.43 4.04 4.85
C ASN A 59 -8.14 4.62 3.45
N ARG A 60 -8.75 4.04 2.42
CA ARG A 60 -8.55 4.48 1.05
C ARG A 60 -8.93 5.95 0.83
N ASP A 61 -10.08 6.38 1.35
CA ASP A 61 -10.56 7.76 1.21
C ASP A 61 -9.56 8.74 1.83
N TRP A 62 -9.03 8.41 3.02
CA TRP A 62 -8.00 9.21 3.66
C TRP A 62 -6.75 9.34 2.78
N VAL A 63 -6.28 8.24 2.18
CA VAL A 63 -5.12 8.27 1.27
C VAL A 63 -5.43 9.13 0.05
N GLU A 64 -6.60 8.98 -0.58
CA GLU A 64 -7.00 9.78 -1.74
C GLU A 64 -7.11 11.29 -1.42
N GLU A 65 -7.57 11.66 -0.22
CA GLU A 65 -7.73 13.07 0.19
C GLU A 65 -6.43 13.74 0.65
N ASN A 66 -5.49 12.96 1.22
CA ASN A 66 -4.29 13.50 1.88
C ASN A 66 -3.00 13.31 1.08
N THR A 67 -3.05 12.60 -0.04
CA THR A 67 -1.88 12.33 -0.88
C THR A 67 -2.14 12.69 -2.34
N GLY A 68 -1.09 12.73 -3.15
CA GLY A 68 -1.22 12.89 -4.59
C GLY A 68 -0.13 12.21 -5.38
N VAL A 69 -0.07 12.52 -6.68
CA VAL A 69 0.91 11.93 -7.61
C VAL A 69 2.36 12.17 -7.18
N LYS A 70 2.63 13.29 -6.49
CA LYS A 70 3.96 13.61 -5.94
C LYS A 70 4.46 12.58 -4.91
N ASP A 71 3.55 11.85 -4.27
CA ASP A 71 3.86 10.90 -3.20
C ASP A 71 4.07 9.47 -3.73
N ILE A 72 4.09 9.29 -5.06
CA ILE A 72 4.20 7.97 -5.71
C ILE A 72 5.50 7.24 -5.35
N GLU A 73 6.60 7.96 -5.11
CA GLU A 73 7.85 7.36 -4.66
C GLU A 73 7.71 6.75 -3.26
N ILE A 74 6.98 7.43 -2.37
CA ILE A 74 6.70 6.94 -1.02
C ILE A 74 5.79 5.71 -1.12
N PHE A 75 4.78 5.73 -1.99
CA PHE A 75 3.89 4.59 -2.23
C PHE A 75 4.65 3.36 -2.72
N ASN A 76 5.54 3.54 -3.70
CA ASN A 76 6.40 2.47 -4.17
C ASN A 76 7.28 1.92 -3.04
N GLY A 77 7.82 2.79 -2.18
CA GLY A 77 8.57 2.38 -0.99
C GLY A 77 7.73 1.55 -0.01
N VAL A 78 6.52 2.03 0.32
CA VAL A 78 5.56 1.34 1.19
C VAL A 78 5.23 -0.03 0.61
N ILE A 79 4.86 -0.11 -0.67
CA ILE A 79 4.49 -1.37 -1.33
C ILE A 79 5.68 -2.33 -1.37
N THR A 80 6.86 -1.87 -1.74
CA THR A 80 8.08 -2.70 -1.80
C THR A 80 8.38 -3.32 -0.45
N HIS A 81 8.33 -2.52 0.62
CA HIS A 81 8.56 -3.00 1.99
C HIS A 81 7.42 -3.89 2.48
N PHE A 82 6.17 -3.49 2.22
CA PHE A 82 4.98 -4.17 2.67
C PHE A 82 4.84 -5.54 2.01
N LEU A 83 4.93 -5.63 0.69
CA LEU A 83 4.80 -6.88 -0.04
C LEU A 83 6.11 -7.67 -0.12
N ALA A 84 7.20 -7.13 0.45
CA ALA A 84 8.54 -7.70 0.35
C ALA A 84 8.95 -7.99 -1.11
N GLN A 85 8.50 -7.16 -2.06
CA GLN A 85 8.99 -7.27 -3.43
C GLN A 85 10.49 -6.91 -3.41
N THR A 86 11.34 -7.92 -3.57
CA THR A 86 12.74 -7.70 -3.89
C THR A 86 12.80 -7.03 -5.26
N LYS A 87 13.40 -5.83 -5.30
CA LYS A 87 13.76 -5.12 -6.54
C LYS A 87 14.40 -6.05 -7.57
#